data_AF-Q8EYR8-F1
#
_entry.id   AF-Q8EYR8-F1
#
_cell.length_a   1.000
_cell.length_b   1.000
_cell.length_c   1.000
_cell.angle_alpha   90.00
_cell.angle_beta   90.00
_cell.angle_gamma   90.00
#
_symmetry.space_group_name_H-M   'P 1'
#
loop_
_entity.id
_entity.type
_entity.pdbx_description
1 polymer ?
#
loop_
_entity_poly.entity_id
_entity_poly.type
_entity_poly.pdbx_seq_one_letter_code
_entity_poly.pdbx_strand_id
1 'polypeptide(L)' 'MFRLKIFILLCIYSFSIFAQSKEKCLFGDCKDGRGIFIDIHGNEFGGVFVNGKLEGVGEIKFKNDGKIFRRL' A
#
# COMPACT_ATOMS: atom_id res chain seq x y z
N MET A 1 -22.07 -20.59 -33.17
CA MET A 1 -21.73 -21.09 -31.80
C MET A 1 -20.29 -20.81 -31.32
N PHE A 2 -19.34 -20.40 -32.18
CA PHE A 2 -17.97 -20.03 -31.76
C PHE A 2 -17.77 -18.53 -31.46
N ARG A 3 -18.52 -17.64 -32.13
CA ARG A 3 -18.41 -16.18 -31.97
C ARG A 3 -18.80 -15.66 -30.58
N LEU A 4 -19.62 -16.41 -29.83
CA LEU A 4 -20.07 -16.03 -28.48
C LEU A 4 -19.03 -16.36 -27.39
N LYS A 5 -18.24 -17.43 -27.57
CA LYS A 5 -17.20 -17.83 -26.61
C LYS A 5 -16.00 -16.88 -26.61
N ILE A 6 -15.68 -16.28 -27.77
CA ILE A 6 -14.62 -15.28 -27.93
C ILE A 6 -14.93 -14.00 -27.13
N PHE A 7 -16.20 -13.57 -27.11
CA PHE A 7 -16.63 -12.41 -26.33
C PHE A 7 -16.52 -12.65 -24.82
N ILE A 8 -16.89 -13.84 -24.35
CA ILE A 8 -16.79 -14.21 -22.93
C ILE A 8 -15.32 -14.25 -22.47
N LEU A 9 -14.41 -14.76 -23.32
CA LEU A 9 -12.96 -14.78 -23.08
C LEU A 9 -12.33 -13.38 -23.02
N LEU A 10 -12.82 -12.44 -23.82
CA LEU A 10 -12.36 -11.04 -23.79
C LEU A 10 -12.84 -10.31 -22.52
N CYS A 11 -14.03 -10.61 -22.01
CA CYS A 11 -14.56 -9.99 -20.80
C CYS A 11 -13.79 -10.40 -19.51
N ILE A 12 -13.34 -11.66 -19.41
CA ILE A 12 -12.55 -12.13 -18.26
C ILE A 12 -11.10 -11.61 -18.28
N TYR A 13 -10.56 -11.25 -19.44
CA TYR A 13 -9.19 -10.71 -19.55
C TYR A 13 -9.10 -9.25 -19.05
N SER A 14 -10.17 -8.47 -19.21
CA SER A 14 -10.23 -7.06 -18.78
C SER A 14 -10.46 -6.88 -17.27
N PHE A 15 -10.93 -7.91 -16.56
CA PHE A 15 -11.30 -7.79 -15.14
C PHE A 15 -10.07 -7.77 -14.19
N SER A 16 -8.90 -8.21 -14.66
CA SER A 16 -7.71 -8.41 -13.82
C SER A 16 -6.81 -7.17 -13.66
N ILE A 17 -7.13 -6.04 -14.30
CA ILE A 17 -6.22 -4.86 -14.32
C ILE A 17 -6.47 -3.91 -13.12
N PHE A 18 -7.58 -4.05 -12.40
CA PHE A 18 -7.93 -3.15 -11.32
C PHE A 18 -7.77 -3.81 -9.94
N ALA A 19 -6.55 -3.82 -9.40
CA ALA A 19 -6.24 -3.72 -7.97
C ALA A 19 -4.84 -4.27 -7.66
N GLN A 20 -3.80 -3.47 -7.90
CA GLN A 20 -2.54 -3.64 -7.19
C GLN A 20 -2.12 -2.26 -6.65
N SER A 21 -2.74 -1.83 -5.55
CA SER A 21 -2.19 -0.71 -4.78
C SER A 21 -0.86 -1.17 -4.17
N LYS A 22 0.19 -0.36 -4.34
CA LYS A 22 1.55 -0.64 -3.84
C LYS A 22 1.68 -0.45 -2.32
N GLU A 23 0.61 -0.01 -1.66
CA GLU A 23 0.62 0.23 -0.22
C GLU A 23 0.60 -1.10 0.54
N LYS A 24 1.49 -1.24 1.53
CA LYS A 24 1.67 -2.48 2.28
C LYS A 24 2.22 -2.23 3.68
N CYS A 25 1.79 -3.02 4.66
CA CYS A 25 2.49 -3.12 5.94
C CYS A 25 3.74 -4.00 5.74
N LEU A 26 4.93 -3.41 5.87
CA LEU A 26 6.21 -4.09 5.71
C LEU A 26 6.58 -4.92 6.94
N PHE A 27 6.29 -4.41 8.14
CA PHE A 27 6.63 -5.05 9.40
C PHE A 27 5.69 -4.63 10.53
N GLY A 28 5.47 -5.53 11.51
CA GLY A 28 4.70 -5.25 12.72
C GLY A 28 3.19 -5.15 12.50
N ASP A 29 2.54 -4.31 13.30
CA ASP A 29 1.10 -4.03 13.23
C ASP A 29 0.87 -2.58 12.79
N CYS A 30 0.53 -2.41 11.51
CA CYS A 30 0.22 -1.11 10.93
C CYS A 30 -1.25 -0.70 11.12
N LYS A 31 -2.07 -1.47 11.85
CA LYS A 31 -3.44 -1.09 12.21
C LYS A 31 -3.51 -0.55 13.63
N ASP A 32 -3.07 -1.33 14.61
CA ASP A 32 -3.24 -1.03 16.04
C ASP A 32 -2.02 -1.43 16.87
N GLY A 33 -0.83 -1.05 16.41
CA GLY A 33 0.40 -1.33 17.13
C GLY A 33 1.62 -0.66 16.51
N ARG A 34 2.82 -1.15 16.80
CA ARG A 34 4.03 -0.64 16.15
C ARG A 34 4.24 -1.32 14.81
N GLY A 35 4.45 -0.53 13.76
CA GLY A 35 4.66 -1.05 12.42
C GLY A 35 5.51 -0.16 11.53
N ILE A 36 5.81 -0.69 10.35
CA ILE A 36 6.41 0.04 9.23
C ILE A 36 5.46 -0.14 8.04
N PHE A 37 4.86 0.96 7.59
CA PHE A 37 3.95 1.02 6.45
C PHE A 37 4.65 1.65 5.24
N ILE A 38 4.42 1.14 4.04
CA ILE A 38 4.85 1.78 2.79
C ILE A 38 3.62 2.25 2.01
N ASP A 39 3.63 3.48 1.53
CA ASP A 39 2.56 4.03 0.70
C ASP A 39 2.73 3.68 -0.79
N ILE A 40 1.75 4.08 -1.61
CA ILE A 40 1.80 3.88 -3.07
C ILE A 40 2.95 4.62 -3.77
N HIS A 41 3.48 5.67 -3.14
CA HIS A 41 4.61 6.47 -3.63
C HIS A 41 5.96 5.85 -3.19
N GLY A 42 5.93 4.85 -2.31
CA GLY A 42 7.09 4.18 -1.76
C GLY A 42 7.70 4.86 -0.53
N ASN A 43 7.00 5.82 0.09
CA ASN A 43 7.44 6.42 1.35
C ASN A 43 7.20 5.44 2.50
N GLU A 44 8.17 5.32 3.39
CA GLU A 44 8.11 4.42 4.54
C GLU A 44 7.71 5.22 5.80
N PHE A 45 6.75 4.72 6.56
CA PHE A 45 6.21 5.31 7.78
C PHE A 45 6.40 4.32 8.93
N GLY A 46 7.33 4.61 9.83
CA GLY A 46 7.61 3.82 11.02
C GLY A 46 7.05 4.48 12.27
N GLY A 47 6.36 3.72 13.13
CA GLY A 47 5.90 4.23 14.42
C GLY A 47 4.72 3.45 14.98
N VAL A 48 3.94 4.10 15.85
CA VAL A 48 2.72 3.52 16.42
C VAL A 48 1.54 3.87 15.53
N PHE A 49 0.73 2.87 15.19
CA PHE A 49 -0.49 2.99 14.42
C PHE A 49 -1.69 2.76 15.33
N VAL A 50 -2.74 3.57 15.15
CA VAL A 50 -4.04 3.41 15.81
C VAL A 50 -5.12 3.57 14.75
N ASN A 51 -5.98 2.56 14.58
CA ASN A 51 -6.95 2.50 13.48
C ASN A 51 -6.35 2.77 12.09
N GLY A 52 -5.13 2.29 11.84
CA GLY A 52 -4.42 2.45 10.58
C GLY A 52 -3.76 3.82 10.35
N LYS A 53 -3.75 4.71 11.35
CA LYS A 53 -3.12 6.03 11.28
C LYS A 53 -1.87 6.08 12.14
N LEU A 54 -0.80 6.67 11.62
CA LEU A 54 0.42 6.91 12.38
C LEU A 54 0.16 7.98 13.47
N GLU A 55 0.29 7.59 14.72
CA GLU A 55 0.04 8.40 15.90
C GLU A 55 1.30 8.56 16.77
N GLY A 56 1.43 9.72 17.40
CA GLY A 56 2.54 10.03 18.31
C GLY A 56 3.90 10.14 17.61
N VAL A 57 4.92 9.51 18.21
CA VAL A 57 6.31 9.51 17.74
C VAL A 57 6.45 8.59 16.54
N GLY A 58 7.01 9.10 15.45
CA GLY A 58 7.16 8.35 14.21
C GLY A 58 8.23 8.90 13.29
N GLU A 59 8.68 8.05 12.38
CA GLU A 59 9.67 8.36 11.35
C GLU A 59 9.04 8.20 9.97
N ILE A 60 9.24 9.18 9.09
CA ILE A 60 8.82 9.14 7.69
C ILE A 60 10.06 9.23 6.82
N LYS A 61 10.27 8.23 5.96
CA LYS A 61 11.37 8.20 5.00
C LYS A 61 10.81 8.35 3.59
N PHE A 62 11.15 9.47 2.97
CA PHE A 62 10.67 9.80 1.63
C PHE A 62 11.51 9.10 0.58
N LYS A 63 10.87 8.38 -0.34
CA LYS A 63 11.58 7.65 -1.40
C LYS A 63 12.30 8.58 -2.37
N ASN A 64 11.72 9.74 -2.67
CA ASN A 64 12.23 10.65 -3.69
C ASN A 64 13.54 11.34 -3.29
N ASP A 65 13.67 11.74 -2.03
CA ASP A 65 14.80 12.53 -1.54
C ASP A 65 15.72 11.76 -0.58
N GLY A 66 15.32 10.58 -0.11
CA GLY A 66 15.99 9.85 0.97
C GLY A 66 15.93 10.56 2.34
N LYS A 67 15.25 11.70 2.44
CA LYS A 67 15.08 12.46 3.68
C LYS A 67 14.28 11.66 4.69
N ILE A 68 14.77 11.68 5.93
CA ILE A 68 14.14 11.06 7.08
C ILE A 68 13.60 12.18 7.97
N PHE A 69 12.28 12.21 8.18
CA PHE A 69 11.62 13.10 9.10
C PHE A 69 11.24 12.34 10.37
N ARG A 70 11.60 12.88 11.54
CA ARG A 70 11.21 12.30 12.83
C ARG A 70 10.30 13.27 13.56
N ARG A 71 9.14 12.78 13.96
CA ARG A 71 8.28 13.44 14.93
C ARG A 71 8.67 12.89 16.30
N LEU A 72 9.29 13.74 17.13
CA LEU A 72 9.67 13.45 18.52
C LEU A 72 8.52 13.77 19.48
#